data_AF-A0A2M7ITG7-F1
#
_entry.id   AF-A0A2M7ITG7-F1
#
_cell.length_a   1.000
_cell.length_b   1.000
_cell.length_c   1.000
_cell.angle_alpha   90.00
_cell.angle_beta   90.00
_cell.angle_gamma   90.00
#
_symmetry.space_group_name_H-M   'P 1'
#
loop_
_entity.id
_entity.type
_entity.pdbx_description
1 polymer ?
#
loop_
_entity_poly.entity_id
_entity_poly.type
_entity_poly.pdbx_seq_one_letter_code
_entity_poly.pdbx_strand_id
1 'polypeptide(L)'
;MNSVILYTGEKGVGKSTYLQELFLLKPNVCGILQPRIKGIKFLVDIESAEKRRLELDSNSPMENVITIGDYLLSRDTFLWGAQKLTEAIMRANGLLIIDELGPLELSGAGLEPLLSEIITKSIV
;
A
#
# COMPACT_ATOMS: atom_id res chain seq x y z
N MET A 1 -3.52 21.15 -10.40
CA MET A 1 -2.57 21.09 -9.26
C MET A 1 -2.88 19.83 -8.49
N ASN A 2 -1.96 18.88 -8.48
CA ASN A 2 -2.08 17.72 -7.60
C ASN A 2 -1.62 18.15 -6.20
N SER A 3 -2.27 17.62 -5.17
CA SER A 3 -1.89 17.89 -3.77
C SER A 3 -1.50 16.58 -3.13
N VAL A 4 -0.30 16.52 -2.55
CA VAL A 4 0.16 15.37 -1.78
C VAL A 4 -0.05 15.69 -0.30
N ILE A 5 -0.81 14.84 0.40
CA ILE A 5 -1.05 14.96 1.85
C ILE A 5 -0.43 13.75 2.52
N LEU A 6 0.52 13.98 3.43
CA LEU A 6 1.16 12.94 4.22
C LEU A 6 0.55 12.89 5.62
N TYR A 7 0.00 11.73 5.99
CA TYR A 7 -0.45 11.45 7.35
C TYR A 7 0.59 10.61 8.09
N THR A 8 1.23 11.18 9.10
CA THR A 8 2.29 10.53 9.89
C THR A 8 1.98 10.53 11.39
N GLY A 9 2.66 9.66 12.15
CA GLY A 9 2.46 9.47 13.58
C GLY A 9 2.96 8.09 14.02
N GLU A 10 2.96 7.83 15.33
CA GLU A 10 3.45 6.57 15.90
C GLU A 10 2.68 5.33 15.42
N LYS A 11 3.29 4.14 15.55
CA LYS A 11 2.63 2.88 15.23
C LYS A 11 1.43 2.67 16.17
N GLY A 12 0.28 2.30 15.62
CA GLY A 12 -0.91 1.97 16.42
C GLY A 12 -1.82 3.16 16.79
N VAL A 13 -1.51 4.38 16.39
CA VAL A 13 -2.34 5.57 16.69
C VAL A 13 -3.59 5.72 15.79
N GLY A 14 -3.92 4.70 14.99
CA GLY A 14 -5.15 4.70 14.18
C GLY A 14 -5.08 5.42 12.84
N LYS A 15 -3.90 5.73 12.29
CA LYS A 15 -3.76 6.42 10.98
C LYS A 15 -4.48 5.71 9.83
N SER A 16 -4.30 4.39 9.70
CA SER A 16 -4.97 3.61 8.67
C SER A 16 -6.49 3.61 8.86
N THR A 17 -6.97 3.56 10.11
CA THR A 17 -8.40 3.71 10.43
C THR A 17 -8.92 5.09 10.03
N TYR A 18 -8.20 6.14 10.38
CA TYR A 18 -8.53 7.53 10.01
C TYR A 18 -8.60 7.72 8.48
N LEU A 19 -7.62 7.18 7.74
CA LEU A 19 -7.64 7.22 6.27
C LEU A 19 -8.87 6.51 5.71
N GLN A 20 -9.20 5.34 6.26
CA GLN A 20 -10.36 4.56 5.83
C GLN A 20 -11.68 5.30 6.08
N GLU A 21 -11.86 5.86 7.28
CA GLU A 21 -13.11 6.55 7.67
C GLU A 21 -13.34 7.84 6.89
N LEU A 22 -12.29 8.61 6.61
CA LEU A 22 -12.44 9.92 5.97
C LEU A 22 -12.60 9.85 4.46
N PHE A 23 -11.90 8.92 3.83
CA PHE A 23 -11.68 9.00 2.40
C PHE A 23 -12.35 7.88 1.63
N LEU A 24 -12.56 6.68 2.19
CA LEU A 24 -13.20 5.59 1.43
C LEU A 24 -14.65 5.87 1.05
N LEU A 25 -15.33 6.79 1.74
CA LEU A 25 -16.70 7.20 1.39
C LEU A 25 -16.76 8.31 0.33
N LYS A 26 -15.61 8.85 -0.10
CA LYS A 26 -15.56 9.86 -1.17
C LYS A 26 -15.76 9.17 -2.53
N PRO A 27 -16.33 9.87 -3.52
CA PRO A 27 -16.36 9.36 -4.89
C PRO A 27 -14.95 9.35 -5.48
N ASN A 28 -14.70 8.46 -6.44
CA ASN A 28 -13.46 8.37 -7.22
C ASN A 28 -12.19 8.21 -6.37
N VAL A 29 -12.25 7.31 -5.37
CA VAL A 29 -11.08 6.91 -4.58
C VAL A 29 -10.51 5.62 -5.12
N CYS A 30 -9.20 5.61 -5.29
CA CYS A 30 -8.42 4.47 -5.77
C CYS A 30 -7.13 4.32 -4.97
N GLY A 31 -6.42 3.22 -5.20
CA GLY A 31 -5.12 2.96 -4.60
C GLY A 31 -5.11 1.72 -3.70
N ILE A 32 -4.11 1.65 -2.81
CA ILE A 32 -3.78 0.46 -2.05
C ILE A 32 -3.80 0.75 -0.55
N LEU A 33 -4.47 -0.11 0.20
CA LEU A 33 -4.41 -0.16 1.67
C LEU A 33 -3.58 -1.36 2.12
N GLN A 34 -2.95 -1.23 3.29
CA GLN A 34 -2.20 -2.31 3.94
C GLN A 34 -2.77 -2.67 5.33
N PRO A 35 -4.05 -3.09 5.43
CA PRO A 35 -4.66 -3.36 6.72
C PRO A 35 -4.10 -4.63 7.38
N ARG A 36 -4.18 -4.68 8.72
CA ARG A 36 -4.09 -5.93 9.47
C ARG A 36 -5.48 -6.51 9.70
N ILE A 37 -5.75 -7.68 9.15
CA ILE A 37 -7.02 -8.41 9.32
C ILE A 37 -6.74 -9.64 10.17
N LYS A 38 -7.34 -9.70 11.37
CA LYS A 38 -7.08 -10.78 12.37
C LYS A 38 -5.58 -10.97 12.66
N GLY A 39 -4.85 -9.86 12.74
CA GLY A 39 -3.41 -9.86 13.01
C GLY A 39 -2.51 -10.04 11.80
N ILE A 40 -3.04 -10.44 10.63
CA ILE A 40 -2.25 -10.72 9.42
C ILE A 40 -2.28 -9.50 8.48
N LYS A 41 -1.12 -9.11 7.91
CA LYS A 41 -1.08 -8.05 6.89
C LYS A 41 -1.63 -8.52 5.54
N PHE A 42 -2.40 -7.65 4.89
CA PHE A 42 -2.91 -7.79 3.53
C PHE A 42 -2.58 -6.54 2.72
N LEU A 43 -2.51 -6.67 1.40
CA LEU A 43 -2.73 -5.55 0.49
C LEU A 43 -4.17 -5.61 -0.02
N VAL A 44 -4.84 -4.47 -0.09
CA VAL A 44 -6.21 -4.34 -0.56
C VAL A 44 -6.26 -3.27 -1.64
N ASP A 45 -6.77 -3.62 -2.81
CA ASP A 45 -7.15 -2.65 -3.84
C ASP A 45 -8.47 -1.99 -3.43
N ILE A 46 -8.46 -0.66 -3.35
CA ILE A 46 -9.62 0.12 -2.89
C ILE A 46 -10.78 0.01 -3.86
N GLU A 47 -10.52 0.01 -5.17
CA GLU A 47 -11.58 0.04 -6.19
C GLU A 47 -12.34 -1.28 -6.28
N SER A 48 -11.61 -2.40 -6.40
CA SER A 48 -12.23 -3.72 -6.53
C SER A 48 -12.55 -4.41 -5.21
N ALA A 49 -12.01 -3.89 -4.09
CA ALA A 49 -11.98 -4.56 -2.80
C ALA A 49 -11.28 -5.94 -2.82
N GLU A 50 -10.56 -6.29 -3.90
CA GLU A 50 -9.71 -7.47 -3.95
C GLU A 50 -8.61 -7.32 -2.89
N LYS A 51 -8.38 -8.40 -2.13
CA LYS A 51 -7.35 -8.44 -1.10
C LYS A 51 -6.44 -9.64 -1.31
N ARG A 52 -5.14 -9.43 -1.14
CA ARG A 52 -4.14 -10.48 -1.16
C ARG A 52 -3.36 -10.49 0.14
N ARG A 53 -3.18 -11.70 0.68
CA ARG A 53 -2.38 -11.90 1.90
C ARG A 53 -0.95 -11.45 1.61
N LEU A 54 -0.41 -10.64 2.51
CA LEU A 54 0.95 -10.10 2.37
C LEU A 54 1.93 -10.86 3.26
N GLU A 55 1.56 -11.11 4.52
CA GLU A 55 2.38 -11.91 5.45
C GLU A 55 2.28 -13.40 5.11
N LEU A 56 3.42 -14.03 4.86
CA LEU A 56 3.60 -15.45 4.56
C LEU A 56 3.79 -16.28 5.84
N ASP A 57 3.57 -17.59 5.72
CA ASP A 57 3.85 -18.54 6.81
C ASP A 57 5.33 -18.91 6.80
N SER A 58 5.87 -19.35 7.94
CA SER A 58 7.31 -19.67 8.11
C SER A 58 7.84 -20.74 7.15
N ASN A 59 6.94 -21.57 6.61
CA ASN A 59 7.27 -22.65 5.68
C ASN A 59 7.11 -22.27 4.20
N SER A 60 6.85 -20.99 3.88
CA SER A 60 6.68 -20.55 2.50
C SER A 60 7.99 -20.62 1.69
N PRO A 61 7.95 -20.91 0.38
CA PRO A 61 9.13 -20.97 -0.48
C PRO A 61 9.92 -19.65 -0.45
N MET A 62 11.22 -19.70 -0.15
CA MET A 62 12.05 -18.49 0.02
C MET A 62 12.19 -17.64 -1.25
N GLU A 63 11.98 -18.22 -2.43
CA GLU A 63 12.11 -17.52 -3.72
C GLU A 63 11.14 -16.33 -3.87
N ASN A 64 10.02 -16.34 -3.15
CA ASN A 64 8.99 -15.30 -3.20
C ASN A 64 8.87 -14.48 -1.90
N VAL A 65 9.91 -14.52 -1.05
CA VAL A 65 9.87 -13.91 0.28
C VAL A 65 10.72 -12.65 0.33
N ILE A 66 10.18 -11.62 0.97
CA ILE A 66 10.88 -10.42 1.43
C ILE A 66 10.88 -10.44 2.95
N THR A 67 12.05 -10.42 3.58
CA THR A 67 12.17 -10.42 5.03
C THR A 67 12.36 -9.01 5.56
N ILE A 68 11.56 -8.61 6.56
CA ILE A 68 11.70 -7.33 7.26
C ILE A 68 11.43 -7.50 8.76
N GLY A 69 12.48 -7.37 9.58
CA GLY A 69 12.41 -7.75 10.99
C GLY A 69 11.95 -9.20 11.12
N ASP A 70 10.88 -9.41 11.88
CA ASP A 70 10.27 -10.73 12.11
C ASP A 70 9.26 -11.15 11.03
N TYR A 71 9.03 -10.32 10.01
CA TYR A 71 8.01 -10.57 8.99
C TYR A 71 8.59 -11.21 7.73
N LEU A 72 7.86 -12.20 7.20
CA LEU A 72 8.05 -12.76 5.87
C LEU A 72 6.91 -12.25 4.99
N LEU A 73 7.23 -11.47 3.95
CA LEU A 73 6.25 -10.83 3.09
C LEU A 73 6.32 -11.38 1.66
N SER A 74 5.18 -11.49 1.00
CA SER A 74 5.04 -12.00 -0.37
C SER A 74 5.47 -10.96 -1.40
N ARG A 75 6.51 -11.26 -2.18
CA ARG A 75 6.95 -10.42 -3.31
C ARG A 75 5.86 -10.34 -4.38
N ASP A 76 5.20 -11.45 -4.70
CA ASP A 76 4.08 -11.48 -5.65
C ASP A 76 2.92 -10.58 -5.23
N THR A 77 2.65 -10.49 -3.93
CA THR A 77 1.60 -9.62 -3.42
C THR A 77 1.98 -8.15 -3.62
N PHE A 78 3.25 -7.76 -3.41
CA PHE A 78 3.72 -6.43 -3.74
C PHE A 78 3.68 -6.14 -5.24
N LEU A 79 4.10 -7.09 -6.09
CA LEU A 79 4.00 -6.95 -7.55
C LEU A 79 2.56 -6.73 -8.01
N TRP A 80 1.63 -7.50 -7.47
CA TRP A 80 0.20 -7.29 -7.71
C TRP A 80 -0.27 -5.92 -7.23
N GLY A 81 0.13 -5.48 -6.03
CA GLY A 81 -0.21 -4.16 -5.50
C GLY A 81 0.32 -3.03 -6.38
N ALA A 82 1.56 -3.14 -6.87
CA ALA A 82 2.16 -2.18 -7.79
C ALA A 82 1.44 -2.14 -9.15
N GLN A 83 1.01 -3.29 -9.68
CA GLN A 83 0.19 -3.36 -10.89
C GLN A 83 -1.15 -2.63 -10.69
N LYS A 84 -1.86 -2.93 -9.60
CA LYS A 84 -3.13 -2.25 -9.26
C LYS A 84 -2.94 -0.75 -9.10
N LEU A 85 -1.88 -0.33 -8.44
CA LEU A 85 -1.58 1.09 -8.26
C LEU A 85 -1.27 1.77 -9.59
N THR A 86 -0.54 1.10 -10.50
CA THR A 86 -0.27 1.60 -11.86
C THR A 86 -1.55 1.76 -12.68
N GLU A 87 -2.44 0.76 -12.64
CA GLU A 87 -3.75 0.82 -13.27
C GLU A 87 -4.60 1.97 -12.72
N ALA A 88 -4.63 2.13 -11.39
CA ALA A 88 -5.34 3.20 -10.71
C ALA A 88 -4.83 4.58 -11.17
N ILE A 89 -3.50 4.81 -11.19
CA ILE A 89 -2.91 6.09 -11.63
C ILE A 89 -3.31 6.46 -13.06
N MET A 90 -3.31 5.48 -13.98
CA MET A 90 -3.69 5.74 -15.37
C MET A 90 -5.17 6.15 -15.52
N ARG A 91 -6.02 5.78 -14.57
CA ARG A 91 -7.47 6.03 -14.58
C ARG A 91 -7.90 7.13 -13.61
N ALA A 92 -7.03 7.51 -12.69
CA ALA A 92 -7.37 8.33 -11.54
C ALA A 92 -7.85 9.73 -11.97
N ASN A 93 -9.12 10.01 -11.67
CA ASN A 93 -9.76 11.32 -11.78
C ASN A 93 -10.25 11.82 -10.40
N GLY A 94 -9.48 11.53 -9.35
CA GLY A 94 -9.90 11.78 -7.98
C GLY A 94 -8.77 11.60 -6.96
N LEU A 95 -9.05 10.83 -5.89
CA LEU A 95 -8.14 10.64 -4.77
C LEU A 95 -7.39 9.31 -4.89
N LEU A 96 -6.07 9.36 -4.83
CA LEU A 96 -5.21 8.18 -4.71
C LEU A 96 -4.76 8.03 -3.25
N ILE A 97 -5.04 6.88 -2.65
CA ILE A 97 -4.59 6.54 -1.29
C ILE A 97 -3.52 5.46 -1.38
N ILE A 98 -2.42 5.70 -0.68
CA ILE A 98 -1.36 4.73 -0.49
C ILE A 98 -1.12 4.63 1.01
N ASP A 99 -1.42 3.48 1.61
CA ASP A 99 -1.20 3.22 3.04
C ASP A 99 0.18 2.59 3.28
N GLU A 100 0.77 2.91 4.43
CA GLU A 100 2.13 2.54 4.87
C GLU A 100 3.27 2.89 3.90
N LEU A 101 3.94 4.02 4.14
CA LEU A 101 5.31 4.27 3.68
C LEU A 101 6.26 3.98 4.85
N GLY A 102 6.88 2.81 4.86
CA GLY A 102 7.64 2.28 5.99
C GLY A 102 9.11 2.03 5.70
N PRO A 103 9.83 1.38 6.63
CA PRO A 103 11.24 1.03 6.45
C PRO A 103 11.51 0.17 5.20
N LEU A 104 10.52 -0.61 4.75
CA LEU A 104 10.66 -1.43 3.55
C LEU A 104 10.75 -0.56 2.30
N GLU A 105 9.78 0.33 2.11
CA GLU A 105 9.72 1.27 0.99
C GLU A 105 10.92 2.22 1.04
N LEU A 106 11.29 2.72 2.22
CA LEU A 106 12.49 3.56 2.38
C LEU A 106 13.80 2.84 2.02
N SER A 107 13.82 1.50 1.99
CA SER A 107 14.97 0.70 1.54
C SER A 107 14.95 0.35 0.04
N GLY A 108 13.95 0.84 -0.71
CA GLY A 108 13.78 0.55 -2.13
C GLY A 108 13.07 -0.78 -2.43
N ALA A 109 12.37 -1.36 -1.45
CA ALA A 109 11.61 -2.60 -1.58
C ALA A 109 10.10 -2.35 -1.46
N GLY A 110 9.29 -3.41 -1.41
CA GLY A 110 7.84 -3.30 -1.28
C GLY A 110 7.20 -2.75 -2.56
N LEU A 111 6.57 -1.58 -2.45
CA LEU A 111 5.94 -0.87 -3.57
C LEU A 111 6.89 0.11 -4.32
N GLU A 112 8.15 0.22 -3.90
CA GLU A 112 9.16 0.93 -4.69
C GLU A 112 9.55 0.15 -5.96
N PRO A 113 10.00 0.83 -7.04
CA PRO A 113 10.22 2.28 -7.17
C PRO A 113 8.95 3.10 -7.47
N LEU A 114 7.80 2.44 -7.66
CA LEU A 114 6.58 3.06 -8.14
C LEU A 114 6.09 4.18 -7.19
N LEU A 115 6.23 3.98 -5.89
CA LEU A 115 5.80 4.94 -4.87
C LEU A 115 6.57 6.27 -4.99
N SER A 116 7.90 6.22 -5.14
CA SER A 116 8.72 7.40 -5.41
C SER A 116 8.37 8.10 -6.73
N GLU A 117 8.07 7.34 -7.79
CA GLU A 117 7.65 7.91 -9.06
C GLU A 117 6.34 8.69 -8.96
N ILE A 118 5.35 8.16 -8.22
CA ILE A 118 4.05 8.81 -8.02
C ILE A 118 4.22 10.13 -7.30
N ILE A 119 4.97 10.13 -6.18
CA ILE A 119 5.19 11.31 -5.36
C ILE A 119 5.89 12.38 -6.21
N THR A 120 6.94 12.00 -6.94
CA THR A 120 7.70 12.93 -7.78
C THR A 120 6.81 13.55 -8.87
N LYS A 121 6.06 12.74 -9.62
CA LYS A 121 5.15 13.24 -10.68
C LYS A 121 4.01 14.12 -10.15
N SER A 122 3.69 14.04 -8.86
CA SER A 122 2.60 14.81 -8.24
C SER A 122 3.03 16.18 -7.70
N ILE A 123 4.34 16.42 -7.58
CA ILE A 123 4.91 17.66 -7.02
C ILE A 123 5.35 18.63 -8.13
N VAL A 124 5.59 18.14 -9.36
CA VAL A 124 5.94 18.95 -10.55
C VAL A 124 4.68 19.50 -11.21
#